data_AF-A0A0P6X628-F1
#
_entry.id   AF-A0A0P6X628-F1
#
_cell.length_a   1.000
_cell.length_b   1.000
_cell.length_c   1.000
_cell.angle_alpha   90.00
_cell.angle_beta   90.00
_cell.angle_gamma   90.00
#
_symmetry.space_group_name_H-M   'P 1'
#
loop_
_entity.id
_entity.type
_entity.pdbx_description
1 polymer ?
#
loop_
_entity_poly.entity_id
_entity_poly.type
_entity_poly.pdbx_seq_one_letter_code
_entity_poly.pdbx_strand_id
1 'polypeptide(L)'
;MEIMLRRNPRRVDFSERFQKIVDEYNQETDRATIEKTFEALLNLVEALSDEEQRSVREGLDEESLAIFDLLCEKKNELNPRTRNRVKKIAQELIEKIKAEIGKVDNWRAKDTTKAQIRSLIFNYLYDEQTGLPVDVYSPKDVNTLAEELFKHVYVQYPDAVENVYNQ
;
A
#
# COMPACT_ATOMS: atom_id res chain seq x y z
N MET A 1 -3.56 30.36 14.02
CA MET A 1 -2.26 30.41 13.32
C MET A 1 -1.25 29.86 14.31
N GLU A 2 -0.53 28.77 14.14
CA GLU A 2 -0.19 27.91 13.00
C GLU A 2 -0.07 26.49 13.58
N ILE A 3 -0.72 25.49 12.97
CA ILE A 3 -0.32 24.10 13.17
C ILE A 3 0.52 23.76 11.94
N MET A 4 1.82 24.00 12.09
CA MET A 4 2.85 23.60 11.14
C MET A 4 2.69 22.11 10.82
N LEU A 5 2.32 21.83 9.57
CA LEU A 5 2.89 20.80 8.71
C LEU A 5 3.81 19.79 9.43
N ARG A 6 3.24 18.83 10.15
CA ARG A 6 3.88 17.51 10.30
C ARG A 6 3.62 16.72 9.03
N ARG A 7 4.21 17.17 7.92
CA ARG A 7 4.63 16.21 6.89
C ARG A 7 5.64 15.32 7.58
N ASN A 8 5.41 14.01 7.63
CA ASN A 8 6.37 13.08 8.21
C ASN A 8 7.71 13.20 7.43
N PRO A 9 8.71 13.93 7.97
CA PRO A 9 9.91 14.27 7.20
C PRO A 9 10.74 13.03 6.88
N ARG A 10 10.48 11.91 7.55
CA ARG A 10 11.22 10.65 7.41
C ARG A 10 10.81 9.83 6.18
N ARG A 11 9.54 9.92 5.72
CA ARG A 11 9.06 9.13 4.55
C ARG A 11 9.52 9.69 3.21
N VAL A 12 9.44 11.00 3.04
CA VAL A 12 9.96 11.68 1.84
C VAL A 12 11.48 11.55 1.79
N ASP A 13 12.17 11.75 2.92
CA ASP A 13 13.62 11.59 3.04
C ASP A 13 14.07 10.14 2.74
N PHE A 14 13.29 9.12 3.10
CA PHE A 14 13.63 7.72 2.79
C PHE A 14 13.53 7.38 1.30
N SER A 15 12.42 7.71 0.63
CA SER A 15 12.25 7.40 -0.79
C SER A 15 13.26 8.17 -1.65
N GLU A 16 13.52 9.43 -1.30
CA GLU A 16 14.56 10.24 -1.95
C GLU A 16 15.97 9.70 -1.68
N ARG A 17 16.28 9.29 -0.44
CA ARG A 17 17.59 8.68 -0.11
C ARG A 17 17.79 7.33 -0.78
N PHE A 18 16.78 6.48 -0.81
CA PHE A 18 16.86 5.17 -1.45
C PHE A 18 17.06 5.30 -2.97
N GLN A 19 16.26 6.16 -3.63
CA GLN A 19 16.41 6.40 -5.06
C GLN A 19 17.79 7.00 -5.37
N LYS A 20 18.28 7.91 -4.53
CA LYS A 20 19.62 8.48 -4.65
C LYS A 20 20.72 7.44 -4.54
N ILE A 21 20.63 6.50 -3.59
CA ILE A 21 21.62 5.41 -3.44
C ILE A 21 21.58 4.44 -4.64
N VAL A 22 20.39 4.15 -5.17
CA VAL A 22 20.22 3.32 -6.38
C VAL A 22 20.79 4.03 -7.61
N ASP A 23 20.58 5.34 -7.72
CA ASP A 23 21.09 6.14 -8.83
C ASP A 23 22.63 6.31 -8.75
N GLU A 24 23.19 6.51 -7.55
CA GLU A 24 24.63 6.53 -7.28
C GLU A 24 25.28 5.17 -7.63
N TYR A 25 24.64 4.06 -7.23
CA TYR A 25 25.07 2.71 -7.64
C TYR A 25 25.06 2.51 -9.15
N ASN A 26 24.04 2.99 -9.84
CA ASN A 26 23.91 2.86 -11.30
C ASN A 26 24.86 3.80 -12.08
N GLN A 27 25.48 4.79 -11.42
CA GLN A 27 26.36 5.79 -12.06
C GLN A 27 27.86 5.53 -11.86
N GLU A 28 28.30 4.76 -10.86
CA GLU A 28 29.71 4.77 -10.42
C GLU A 28 30.43 3.41 -10.36
N THR A 29 31.71 3.40 -10.76
CA THR A 29 32.57 2.21 -10.97
C THR A 29 33.59 1.97 -9.84
N ASP A 30 33.48 2.65 -8.69
CA ASP A 30 34.47 2.56 -7.59
C ASP A 30 34.05 1.65 -6.43
N ARG A 31 34.87 0.64 -6.12
CA ARG A 31 34.59 -0.43 -5.13
C ARG A 31 34.45 0.09 -3.69
N ALA A 32 35.22 1.10 -3.29
CA ALA A 32 35.23 1.59 -1.92
C ALA A 32 33.97 2.41 -1.56
N THR A 33 33.32 2.99 -2.57
CA THR A 33 32.05 3.70 -2.41
C THR A 33 30.88 2.73 -2.39
N ILE A 34 30.93 1.66 -3.20
CA ILE A 34 29.95 0.56 -3.21
C ILE A 34 29.85 -0.12 -1.83
N GLU A 35 30.98 -0.38 -1.17
CA GLU A 35 30.98 -1.01 0.16
C GLU A 35 30.34 -0.11 1.23
N LYS A 36 30.58 1.20 1.18
CA LYS A 36 29.98 2.15 2.13
C LYS A 36 28.49 2.38 1.90
N THR A 37 28.04 2.45 0.64
CA THR A 37 26.60 2.52 0.34
C THR A 37 25.89 1.23 0.74
N PHE A 38 26.53 0.08 0.56
CA PHE A 38 25.97 -1.20 1.00
C PHE A 38 25.90 -1.32 2.53
N GLU A 39 26.93 -0.87 3.26
CA GLU A 39 26.93 -0.84 4.72
C GLU A 39 25.89 0.14 5.28
N ALA A 40 25.70 1.30 4.64
CA ALA A 40 24.64 2.24 4.99
C ALA A 40 23.23 1.66 4.74
N LEU A 41 23.05 0.88 3.66
CA LEU A 41 21.81 0.16 3.38
C LEU A 41 21.53 -0.93 4.42
N LEU A 42 22.54 -1.71 4.81
CA LEU A 42 22.40 -2.75 5.83
C LEU A 42 22.03 -2.15 7.20
N ASN A 43 22.74 -1.13 7.64
CA ASN A 43 22.45 -0.43 8.90
C ASN A 43 21.05 0.21 8.90
N LEU A 44 20.60 0.72 7.75
CA LEU A 44 19.26 1.27 7.61
C LEU A 44 18.20 0.18 7.75
N VAL A 45 18.38 -0.97 7.09
CA VAL A 45 17.46 -2.11 7.19
C VAL A 45 17.43 -2.68 8.60
N GLU A 46 18.56 -2.80 9.28
CA GLU A 46 18.64 -3.28 10.67
C GLU A 46 17.93 -2.36 11.68
N ALA A 47 17.77 -1.08 11.38
CA ALA A 47 17.08 -0.11 12.24
C ALA A 47 15.56 -0.04 12.01
N LEU A 48 15.04 -0.73 10.98
CA LEU A 48 13.61 -0.77 10.67
C LEU A 48 12.87 -1.78 11.55
N SER A 49 11.60 -1.49 11.85
CA SER A 49 10.67 -2.48 12.40
C SER A 49 10.40 -3.59 11.39
N ASP A 50 9.95 -4.75 11.86
CA ASP A 50 9.66 -5.91 10.99
C ASP A 50 8.68 -5.58 9.86
N GLU A 51 7.71 -4.69 10.11
CA GLU A 51 6.72 -4.27 9.12
C GLU A 51 7.31 -3.28 8.10
N GLU A 52 8.19 -2.36 8.53
CA GLU A 52 8.93 -1.48 7.61
C GLU A 52 9.89 -2.29 6.71
N GLN A 53 10.56 -3.31 7.26
CA GLN A 53 11.38 -4.24 6.47
C GLN A 53 10.53 -5.02 5.46
N ARG A 54 9.30 -5.41 5.83
CA ARG A 54 8.34 -6.05 4.92
C ARG A 54 7.92 -5.11 3.79
N SER A 55 7.56 -3.87 4.09
CA SER A 55 7.23 -2.85 3.09
C SER A 55 8.36 -2.68 2.07
N VAL A 56 9.60 -2.58 2.53
CA VAL A 56 10.79 -2.50 1.65
C VAL A 56 10.94 -3.77 0.78
N ARG A 57 10.86 -4.96 1.39
CA ARG A 57 10.96 -6.23 0.65
C ARG A 57 9.85 -6.40 -0.38
N GLU A 58 8.66 -5.92 -0.06
CA GLU A 58 7.49 -6.05 -0.91
C GLU A 58 7.37 -4.92 -1.96
N GLY A 59 8.11 -3.83 -1.79
CA GLY A 59 8.00 -2.64 -2.65
C GLY A 59 6.66 -1.93 -2.51
N LEU A 60 6.05 -2.01 -1.33
CA LEU A 60 4.74 -1.45 -0.99
C LEU A 60 4.87 -0.52 0.21
N ASP A 61 4.20 0.63 0.18
CA ASP A 61 3.95 1.38 1.41
C ASP A 61 3.04 0.59 2.36
N GLU A 62 3.03 0.95 3.64
CA GLU A 62 2.25 0.24 4.68
C GLU A 62 0.75 0.17 4.37
N GLU A 63 0.17 1.22 3.78
CA GLU A 63 -1.25 1.24 3.40
C GLU A 63 -1.53 0.14 2.37
N SER A 64 -0.73 0.12 1.30
CA SER A 64 -0.81 -0.86 0.22
C SER A 64 -0.46 -2.28 0.69
N LEU A 65 0.49 -2.42 1.62
CA LEU A 65 0.88 -3.70 2.22
C LEU A 65 -0.26 -4.30 3.03
N ALA A 66 -0.97 -3.50 3.83
CA ALA A 66 -2.12 -3.96 4.58
C ALA A 66 -3.26 -4.45 3.66
N ILE A 67 -3.52 -3.74 2.55
CA ILE A 67 -4.51 -4.18 1.56
C ILE A 67 -4.02 -5.46 0.86
N PHE A 68 -2.74 -5.52 0.48
CA PHE A 68 -2.15 -6.70 -0.14
C PHE A 68 -2.25 -7.94 0.75
N ASP A 69 -1.89 -7.82 2.03
CA ASP A 69 -1.96 -8.90 3.00
C ASP A 69 -3.40 -9.41 3.17
N LEU A 70 -4.39 -8.51 3.25
CA LEU A 70 -5.81 -8.87 3.29
C LEU A 70 -6.24 -9.66 2.04
N LEU A 71 -5.82 -9.22 0.86
CA LEU A 71 -6.12 -9.90 -0.41
C LEU A 71 -5.41 -11.26 -0.55
N CYS A 72 -4.35 -11.50 0.22
CA CYS A 72 -3.55 -12.73 0.18
C CYS A 72 -3.77 -13.68 1.38
N GLU A 73 -4.42 -13.23 2.46
CA GLU A 73 -4.50 -13.94 3.75
C GLU A 73 -4.92 -15.42 3.62
N LYS A 74 -5.89 -15.72 2.75
CA LYS A 74 -6.44 -17.07 2.54
C LYS A 74 -5.82 -17.82 1.36
N LYS A 75 -4.74 -17.30 0.77
CA LYS A 75 -4.07 -17.84 -0.40
C LYS A 75 -2.64 -18.25 -0.04
N ASN A 76 -2.51 -19.53 0.28
CA ASN A 76 -1.23 -20.14 0.55
C ASN A 76 -0.54 -20.37 -0.81
N GLU A 77 0.45 -19.55 -1.13
CA GLU A 77 1.30 -19.65 -2.33
C GLU A 77 0.68 -19.07 -3.61
N LEU A 78 0.89 -17.76 -3.79
CA LEU A 78 0.71 -17.10 -5.08
C LEU A 78 1.99 -17.21 -5.90
N ASN A 79 1.87 -17.58 -7.18
CA ASN A 79 3.00 -17.47 -8.10
C ASN A 79 3.45 -15.99 -8.23
N PRO A 80 4.71 -15.71 -8.61
CA PRO A 80 5.23 -14.34 -8.66
C PRO A 80 4.42 -13.39 -9.54
N ARG A 81 3.85 -13.87 -10.65
CA ARG A 81 3.04 -13.06 -11.57
C ARG A 81 1.72 -12.65 -10.91
N THR A 82 1.01 -13.59 -10.29
CA THR A 82 -0.22 -13.31 -9.54
C THR A 82 0.06 -12.36 -8.39
N ARG A 83 1.15 -12.61 -7.63
CA ARG A 83 1.55 -11.77 -6.51
C ARG A 83 1.78 -10.32 -6.94
N ASN A 84 2.55 -10.08 -7.99
CA ASN A 84 2.80 -8.75 -8.52
C ASN A 84 1.52 -8.06 -9.02
N ARG A 85 0.57 -8.80 -9.60
CA ARG A 85 -0.74 -8.25 -9.97
C ARG A 85 -1.54 -7.82 -8.74
N VAL A 86 -1.58 -8.64 -7.69
CA VAL A 86 -2.28 -8.29 -6.44
C VAL A 86 -1.64 -7.07 -5.74
N LYS A 87 -0.30 -6.94 -5.79
CA LYS A 87 0.39 -5.72 -5.30
C LYS A 87 -0.08 -4.46 -6.03
N LYS A 88 -0.12 -4.51 -7.36
CA LYS A 88 -0.58 -3.37 -8.19
C LYS A 88 -2.05 -3.02 -7.89
N ILE A 89 -2.89 -4.05 -7.75
CA ILE A 89 -4.30 -3.89 -7.34
C ILE A 89 -4.39 -3.20 -5.99
N ALA A 90 -3.59 -3.62 -5.00
CA ALA A 90 -3.60 -3.02 -3.68
C ALA A 90 -3.25 -1.51 -3.71
N GLN A 91 -2.18 -1.14 -4.42
CA GLN A 91 -1.75 0.25 -4.61
C GLN A 91 -2.82 1.10 -5.31
N GLU A 92 -3.37 0.62 -6.42
CA GLU A 92 -4.37 1.39 -7.18
C GLU A 92 -5.71 1.50 -6.44
N LEU A 93 -6.10 0.44 -5.72
CA LEU A 93 -7.37 0.40 -5.01
C LEU A 93 -7.36 1.36 -3.82
N ILE A 94 -6.28 1.43 -3.04
CA ILE A 94 -6.24 2.33 -1.90
C ILE A 94 -6.31 3.80 -2.33
N GLU A 95 -5.62 4.17 -3.42
CA GLU A 95 -5.67 5.51 -3.99
C GLU A 95 -7.09 5.88 -4.47
N LYS A 96 -7.79 4.95 -5.13
CA LYS A 96 -9.19 5.15 -5.54
C LYS A 96 -10.12 5.33 -4.35
N ILE A 97 -9.93 4.54 -3.28
CA ILE A 97 -10.74 4.63 -2.07
C ILE A 97 -10.51 5.98 -1.37
N LYS A 98 -9.25 6.41 -1.22
CA LYS A 98 -8.92 7.71 -0.63
C LYS A 98 -9.48 8.87 -1.45
N ALA A 99 -9.41 8.78 -2.78
CA ALA A 99 -10.01 9.77 -3.67
C ALA A 99 -11.54 9.84 -3.52
N GLU A 100 -12.23 8.72 -3.28
CA GLU A 100 -13.67 8.72 -3.03
C GLU A 100 -14.03 9.27 -1.64
N ILE A 101 -13.29 8.86 -0.61
CA ILE A 101 -13.44 9.36 0.77
C ILE A 101 -13.24 10.89 0.80
N GLY A 102 -12.23 11.40 0.11
CA GLY A 102 -11.91 12.83 0.07
C GLY A 102 -12.96 13.73 -0.58
N LYS A 103 -13.97 13.17 -1.27
CA LYS A 103 -15.07 13.94 -1.85
C LYS A 103 -16.13 14.35 -0.82
N VAL A 104 -16.15 13.70 0.34
CA VAL A 104 -17.27 13.78 1.28
C VAL A 104 -16.76 13.92 2.72
N ASP A 105 -17.04 15.06 3.34
CA ASP A 105 -16.81 15.25 4.77
C ASP A 105 -17.61 14.23 5.60
N ASN A 106 -16.92 13.62 6.56
CA ASN A 106 -17.45 12.57 7.43
C ASN A 106 -18.21 11.49 6.63
N TRP A 107 -17.56 10.92 5.62
CA TRP A 107 -18.14 9.91 4.72
C TRP A 107 -18.80 8.74 5.47
N ARG A 108 -18.28 8.38 6.65
CA ARG A 108 -18.81 7.32 7.53
C ARG A 108 -20.19 7.62 8.10
N ALA A 109 -20.65 8.86 8.09
CA ALA A 109 -22.01 9.19 8.50
C ALA A 109 -23.04 8.98 7.38
N LYS A 110 -22.61 8.91 6.11
CA LYS A 110 -23.50 8.89 4.95
C LYS A 110 -23.59 7.49 4.36
N ASP A 111 -24.76 6.88 4.42
CA ASP A 111 -24.98 5.53 3.87
C ASP A 111 -24.78 5.47 2.35
N THR A 112 -25.06 6.57 1.65
CA THR A 112 -24.78 6.71 0.21
C THR A 112 -23.28 6.58 -0.09
N THR A 113 -22.42 7.26 0.68
CA THR A 113 -20.97 7.21 0.49
C THR A 113 -20.39 5.87 0.90
N LYS A 114 -20.89 5.25 1.99
CA LYS A 114 -20.53 3.87 2.34
C LYS A 114 -20.87 2.89 1.21
N ALA A 115 -22.06 3.02 0.61
CA ALA A 115 -22.48 2.16 -0.49
C ALA A 115 -21.60 2.39 -1.73
N GLN A 116 -21.26 3.63 -2.05
CA GLN A 116 -20.33 3.98 -3.14
C GLN A 116 -18.97 3.33 -2.95
N ILE A 117 -18.39 3.41 -1.74
CA ILE A 117 -17.07 2.80 -1.45
C ILE A 117 -17.16 1.28 -1.52
N ARG A 118 -18.22 0.64 -0.98
CA ARG A 118 -18.43 -0.81 -1.14
C ARG A 118 -18.48 -1.22 -2.60
N SER A 119 -19.29 -0.52 -3.41
CA SER A 119 -19.40 -0.79 -4.84
C SER A 119 -18.09 -0.54 -5.58
N LEU A 120 -17.35 0.51 -5.23
CA LEU A 120 -16.03 0.80 -5.79
C LEU A 120 -15.07 -0.38 -5.55
N ILE A 121 -14.98 -0.84 -4.30
CA ILE A 121 -14.13 -1.97 -3.92
C ILE A 121 -14.53 -3.22 -4.68
N PHE A 122 -15.81 -3.60 -4.62
CA PHE A 122 -16.31 -4.81 -5.27
C PHE A 122 -16.07 -4.76 -6.79
N ASN A 123 -16.46 -3.67 -7.45
CA ASN A 123 -16.32 -3.54 -8.89
C ASN A 123 -14.86 -3.59 -9.32
N TYR A 124 -13.97 -2.93 -8.58
CA TYR A 124 -12.54 -2.94 -8.91
C TYR A 124 -11.91 -4.33 -8.72
N LEU A 125 -12.25 -5.05 -7.65
CA LEU A 125 -11.75 -6.41 -7.42
C LEU A 125 -12.35 -7.43 -8.41
N TYR A 126 -13.58 -7.20 -8.89
CA TYR A 126 -14.29 -8.10 -9.80
C TYR A 126 -13.96 -7.85 -11.29
N ASP A 127 -13.45 -6.67 -11.64
CA ASP A 127 -13.17 -6.29 -13.02
C ASP A 127 -12.23 -7.28 -13.72
N GLU A 128 -12.59 -7.73 -14.93
CA GLU A 128 -11.83 -8.78 -15.64
C GLU A 128 -10.41 -8.34 -16.03
N GLN A 129 -10.23 -7.03 -16.29
CA GLN A 129 -8.98 -6.47 -16.78
C GLN A 129 -8.06 -6.04 -15.65
N THR A 130 -8.62 -5.39 -14.64
CA THR A 130 -7.89 -4.72 -13.55
C THR A 130 -8.00 -5.46 -12.21
N GLY A 131 -9.04 -6.25 -12.02
CA GLY A 131 -9.35 -6.95 -10.77
C GLY A 131 -8.54 -8.22 -10.53
N LEU A 132 -8.99 -8.99 -9.54
CA LEU A 132 -8.30 -10.17 -9.05
C LEU A 132 -8.25 -11.28 -10.12
N PRO A 133 -7.14 -12.04 -10.24
CA PRO A 133 -7.03 -13.11 -11.22
C PRO A 133 -8.04 -14.24 -10.98
N VAL A 134 -8.92 -14.48 -11.96
CA VAL A 134 -10.03 -15.46 -11.88
C VAL A 134 -9.58 -16.92 -11.76
N ASP A 135 -8.33 -17.21 -12.13
CA ASP A 135 -7.69 -18.52 -11.95
C ASP A 135 -7.34 -18.81 -10.48
N VAL A 136 -7.29 -17.78 -9.64
CA VAL A 136 -6.92 -17.88 -8.22
C VAL A 136 -8.06 -17.47 -7.29
N TYR A 137 -8.87 -16.50 -7.71
CA TYR A 137 -9.94 -15.92 -6.90
C TYR A 137 -11.30 -16.24 -7.50
N SER A 138 -12.12 -16.98 -6.75
CA SER A 138 -13.50 -17.25 -7.14
C SER A 138 -14.38 -15.99 -6.95
N PRO A 139 -15.55 -15.89 -7.62
CA PRO A 139 -16.50 -14.80 -7.36
C PRO A 139 -16.91 -14.68 -5.88
N LYS A 140 -16.94 -15.80 -5.16
CA LYS A 140 -17.20 -15.83 -3.72
C LYS A 140 -16.04 -15.25 -2.91
N ASP A 141 -14.80 -15.52 -3.32
CA ASP A 141 -13.60 -14.92 -2.70
C ASP A 141 -13.63 -13.41 -2.89
N VAL A 142 -13.90 -12.93 -4.12
CA VAL A 142 -13.98 -11.50 -4.43
C VAL A 142 -15.00 -10.78 -3.53
N ASN A 143 -16.21 -11.35 -3.39
CA ASN A 143 -17.24 -10.77 -2.52
C ASN A 143 -16.80 -10.73 -1.05
N THR A 144 -16.23 -11.82 -0.56
CA THR A 144 -15.75 -11.91 0.83
C THR A 144 -14.63 -10.89 1.10
N LEU A 145 -13.65 -10.81 0.21
CA LEU A 145 -12.52 -9.89 0.31
C LEU A 145 -12.96 -8.44 0.18
N ALA A 146 -13.94 -8.14 -0.69
CA ALA A 146 -14.50 -6.80 -0.82
C ALA A 146 -15.15 -6.33 0.48
N GLU A 147 -15.90 -7.19 1.17
CA GLU A 147 -16.51 -6.86 2.46
C GLU A 147 -15.47 -6.75 3.59
N GLU A 148 -14.47 -7.64 3.61
CA GLU A 148 -13.35 -7.57 4.58
C GLU A 148 -12.55 -6.28 4.40
N LEU A 149 -12.23 -5.92 3.16
CA LEU A 149 -11.54 -4.67 2.83
C LEU A 149 -12.39 -3.44 3.16
N PHE A 150 -13.70 -3.47 2.88
CA PHE A 150 -14.58 -2.38 3.27
C PHE A 150 -14.58 -2.17 4.79
N LYS A 151 -14.67 -3.24 5.59
CA LYS A 151 -14.60 -3.16 7.06
C LYS A 151 -13.26 -2.58 7.51
N HIS A 152 -12.17 -3.02 6.90
CA HIS A 152 -10.85 -2.48 7.16
C HIS A 152 -10.80 -0.97 6.92
N VAL A 153 -11.24 -0.52 5.74
CA VAL A 153 -11.29 0.90 5.36
C VAL A 153 -12.17 1.70 6.31
N TYR A 154 -13.35 1.17 6.64
CA TYR A 154 -14.30 1.80 7.56
C TYR A 154 -13.74 2.00 8.97
N VAL A 155 -12.82 1.16 9.43
CA VAL A 155 -12.17 1.32 10.74
C VAL A 155 -10.96 2.24 10.62
N GLN A 156 -10.08 1.99 9.64
CA GLN A 156 -8.75 2.58 9.60
C GLN A 156 -8.66 3.95 8.92
N TYR A 157 -9.67 4.35 8.13
CA TYR A 157 -9.64 5.59 7.33
C TYR A 157 -10.80 6.54 7.73
N PRO A 158 -10.67 7.33 8.82
CA PRO A 158 -11.65 8.34 9.20
C PRO A 158 -11.84 9.39 8.10
N ASP A 159 -10.75 9.76 7.44
CA ASP A 159 -10.73 10.57 6.23
C ASP A 159 -9.66 10.04 5.24
N ALA A 160 -9.35 10.82 4.21
CA ALA A 160 -8.43 10.42 3.15
C ALA A 160 -6.95 10.54 3.53
N VAL A 161 -6.63 11.23 4.63
CA VAL A 161 -5.28 11.59 5.06
C VAL A 161 -4.93 10.93 6.39
N GLU A 162 -5.81 11.04 7.39
CA GLU A 162 -5.64 10.42 8.69
C GLU A 162 -5.99 8.93 8.61
N ASN A 163 -5.00 8.08 8.84
CA ASN A 163 -5.15 6.64 8.98
C ASN A 163 -4.02 6.06 9.83
N VAL A 164 -4.17 4.81 10.29
CA VAL A 164 -3.21 4.16 11.21
C VAL A 164 -1.81 3.92 10.64
N TYR A 165 -1.63 4.04 9.31
CA TYR A 165 -0.35 3.81 8.62
C TYR A 165 0.43 5.11 8.35
N ASN A 166 -0.20 6.25 8.65
CA ASN A 166 0.36 7.58 8.46
C ASN A 166 0.55 8.36 9.79
N GLN A 167 0.51 7.65 10.94
CA GLN A 167 0.66 8.25 12.28
C GLN A 167 2.11 8.48 12.70
#